data_AF-A0A7D5KT97-F1
#
_entry.id   AF-A0A7D5KT97-F1
#
_cell.length_a   1.000
_cell.length_b   1.000
_cell.length_c   1.000
_cell.angle_alpha   90.00
_cell.angle_beta   90.00
_cell.angle_gamma   90.00
#
_symmetry.space_group_name_H-M   'P 1'
#
loop_
_entity.id
_entity.type
_entity.pdbx_description
1 polymer ?
#
loop_
_entity_poly.entity_id
_entity_poly.type
_entity_poly.pdbx_seq_one_letter_code
_entity_poly.pdbx_strand_id
1 'polypeptide(L)' 'MEIGKYEIRDTTGDGLYNDFTGDGETTHEDVEAFLEHLRSDGVQNNPEKFDFSGNGQVDGTDVLELLRQV' A
#
# COMPACT_ATOMS: atom_id res chain seq x y z
N MET A 1 -0.75 -9.65 4.85
CA MET A 1 -0.45 -8.94 6.12
C MET A 1 -1.76 -8.35 6.60
N GLU A 2 -2.01 -8.26 7.91
CA GLU A 2 -3.22 -7.61 8.42
C GLU A 2 -2.92 -6.19 8.89
N ILE A 3 -3.68 -5.21 8.39
CA ILE A 3 -3.72 -3.86 8.97
C ILE A 3 -5.18 -3.54 9.27
N GLY A 4 -5.50 -3.43 10.57
CA GLY A 4 -6.89 -3.25 11.02
C GLY A 4 -7.76 -4.46 10.68
N LYS A 5 -8.75 -4.28 9.80
CA LYS A 5 -9.68 -5.33 9.32
C LYS A 5 -9.30 -5.91 7.95
N TYR A 6 -8.24 -5.39 7.33
CA TYR A 6 -7.93 -5.64 5.95
C TYR A 6 -6.81 -6.66 5.78
N GLU A 7 -7.03 -7.64 4.87
CA GLU A 7 -5.99 -8.56 4.42
C GLU A 7 -5.31 -8.01 3.18
N ILE A 8 -4.17 -7.35 3.39
CA ILE A 8 -3.44 -6.69 2.31
C ILE A 8 -2.74 -7.74 1.44
N ARG A 9 -2.83 -7.56 0.11
CA ARG A 9 -2.30 -8.49 -0.90
C ARG A 9 -1.48 -7.78 -1.98
N ASP A 10 -0.60 -8.56 -2.59
CA ASP A 10 0.09 -8.23 -3.84
C ASP A 10 -0.73 -8.86 -4.98
N THR A 11 -1.32 -8.05 -5.85
CA THR A 11 -2.09 -8.51 -7.02
C THR A 11 -1.34 -8.30 -8.33
N THR A 12 -0.19 -7.62 -8.33
CA THR A 12 0.65 -7.36 -9.52
C THR A 12 1.82 -8.32 -9.65
N GLY A 13 2.22 -8.96 -8.55
CA GLY A 13 3.35 -9.88 -8.46
C GLY A 13 4.72 -9.18 -8.40
N ASP A 14 4.77 -7.88 -8.11
CA ASP A 14 6.02 -7.11 -7.98
C ASP A 14 6.60 -7.12 -6.56
N GLY A 15 5.89 -7.74 -5.61
CA GLY A 15 6.27 -7.87 -4.21
C GLY A 15 5.75 -6.75 -3.31
N LEU A 16 5.15 -5.69 -3.89
CA LEU A 16 4.49 -4.60 -3.19
C LEU A 16 3.01 -4.93 -2.95
N TYR A 17 2.46 -4.34 -1.90
CA TYR A 17 1.12 -4.63 -1.42
C TYR A 17 0.15 -3.52 -1.87
N ASN A 18 -0.43 -3.69 -3.05
CA ASN A 18 -1.27 -2.72 -3.75
C ASN A 18 -2.78 -2.89 -3.52
N ASP A 19 -3.22 -4.05 -3.02
CA ASP A 19 -4.61 -4.32 -2.62
C ASP A 19 -4.73 -4.16 -1.09
N PHE A 20 -5.06 -2.93 -0.66
CA PHE A 20 -5.17 -2.56 0.76
C PHE A 20 -6.49 -2.96 1.37
N THR A 21 -7.55 -3.09 0.58
CA THR A 21 -8.88 -3.48 1.03
C THR A 21 -9.07 -5.00 1.06
N GLY A 22 -8.22 -5.75 0.36
CA GLY A 22 -8.21 -7.21 0.29
C GLY A 22 -9.29 -7.77 -0.65
N ASP A 23 -9.84 -6.96 -1.54
CA ASP A 23 -10.93 -7.35 -2.44
C ASP A 23 -10.45 -8.02 -3.76
N GLY A 24 -9.13 -8.02 -3.98
CA GLY A 24 -8.48 -8.62 -5.14
C GLY A 24 -8.27 -7.66 -6.30
N GLU A 25 -8.65 -6.39 -6.18
CA GLU A 25 -8.42 -5.36 -7.17
C GLU A 25 -7.47 -4.27 -6.63
N THR A 26 -7.08 -3.33 -7.50
CA THR A 26 -6.33 -2.14 -7.10
C THR A 26 -7.09 -0.94 -7.59
N THR A 27 -7.70 -0.26 -6.65
CA THR A 27 -8.72 0.75 -6.89
C THR A 27 -8.42 2.02 -6.11
N HIS A 28 -9.28 3.02 -6.27
CA HIS A 28 -9.18 4.25 -5.49
C HIS A 28 -9.38 4.00 -3.98
N GLU A 29 -10.17 2.98 -3.60
CA GLU A 29 -10.41 2.66 -2.18
C GLU A 29 -9.12 2.16 -1.50
N ASP A 30 -8.24 1.47 -2.24
CA ASP A 30 -6.94 1.04 -1.73
C ASP A 30 -6.00 2.22 -1.48
N VAL A 31 -6.04 3.24 -2.34
CA VAL A 31 -5.26 4.48 -2.16
C VAL A 31 -5.71 5.23 -0.91
N GLU A 32 -7.02 5.33 -0.69
CA GLU A 32 -7.59 5.96 0.52
C GLU A 32 -7.20 5.18 1.78
N ALA A 33 -7.31 3.85 1.76
CA ALA A 33 -6.92 2.98 2.86
C ALA A 33 -5.41 3.09 3.16
N PHE A 34 -4.57 3.12 2.12
CA PHE A 34 -3.13 3.31 2.29
C PHE A 34 -2.82 4.66 2.94
N LEU A 35 -3.47 5.74 2.50
CA LEU A 35 -3.26 7.07 3.07
C LEU A 35 -3.67 7.12 4.55
N GLU A 36 -4.80 6.52 4.92
CA GLU A 36 -5.28 6.45 6.32
C GLU A 36 -4.28 5.71 7.22
N HIS A 37 -3.68 4.63 6.71
CA HIS A 37 -2.76 3.78 7.46
C HIS A 37 -1.28 4.09 7.23
N LEU A 38 -0.94 5.11 6.44
CA LEU A 38 0.41 5.43 5.99
C LEU A 38 1.40 5.54 7.17
N ARG A 39 0.95 6.07 8.31
CA ARG A 39 1.78 6.28 9.52
C ARG A 39 1.69 5.15 10.54
N SER A 40 0.97 4.07 10.23
CA SER A 40 0.89 2.92 11.12
C SER A 40 2.21 2.14 11.17
N ASP A 41 2.48 1.49 12.29
CA ASP A 41 3.66 0.64 12.46
C ASP A 41 3.72 -0.50 11.43
N GLY A 42 2.56 -1.01 11.00
CA GLY A 42 2.46 -2.04 9.97
C GLY A 42 2.99 -1.57 8.62
N VAL A 43 2.74 -0.32 8.24
CA VAL A 43 3.27 0.28 7.02
C VAL A 43 4.73 0.70 7.20
N GLN A 44 5.01 1.48 8.25
CA GLN A 44 6.32 2.13 8.41
C GLN A 44 7.46 1.14 8.70
N ASN A 45 7.18 -0.01 9.32
CA ASN A 45 8.20 -1.03 9.60
C ASN A 45 8.41 -2.04 8.46
N ASN A 46 7.67 -1.94 7.35
CA ASN A 46 7.77 -2.86 6.22
C ASN A 46 7.97 -2.10 4.89
N PRO A 47 9.01 -1.25 4.77
CA PRO A 47 9.23 -0.44 3.56
C PRO A 47 9.34 -1.26 2.28
N GLU A 48 9.88 -2.49 2.36
CA GLU A 48 9.97 -3.41 1.22
C GLU A 48 8.61 -3.86 0.65
N LYS A 49 7.51 -3.55 1.34
CA LYS A 49 6.13 -3.84 0.91
C LYS A 49 5.36 -2.61 0.44
N PHE A 50 5.82 -1.41 0.79
CA PHE A 50 5.03 -0.17 0.67
C PHE A 50 5.79 1.00 0.05
N ASP A 51 7.08 0.85 -0.27
CA ASP A 51 7.88 1.83 -1.01
C ASP A 51 7.58 1.73 -2.52
N PHE A 52 6.41 2.21 -2.92
CA PHE A 52 5.97 2.27 -4.32
C PHE A 52 6.84 3.22 -5.16
N SER A 53 7.47 4.21 -4.54
CA SER A 53 8.35 5.16 -5.20
C SER A 53 9.78 4.64 -5.40
N GLY A 54 10.17 3.57 -4.71
CA GLY A 54 11.51 3.01 -4.72
C GLY A 54 12.58 3.96 -4.16
N ASN A 55 12.17 4.92 -3.32
CA ASN A 55 13.06 5.96 -2.81
C ASN A 55 13.69 5.62 -1.45
N GLY A 56 13.33 4.47 -0.88
CA GLY A 56 13.81 3.96 0.41
C GLY A 56 13.05 4.51 1.62
N GLN A 57 11.97 5.25 1.42
CA GLN A 57 11.09 5.80 2.47
C GLN A 57 9.64 5.48 2.13
N VAL A 58 8.80 5.35 3.15
CA VAL A 58 7.34 5.20 2.96
C VAL A 58 6.65 6.49 3.38
N ASP A 59 6.31 7.32 2.41
CA ASP A 59 5.70 8.63 2.59
C ASP A 59 4.58 8.95 1.58
N GLY A 60 4.21 10.22 1.48
CA GLY A 60 3.12 10.64 0.60
C GLY A 60 3.42 10.43 -0.89
N THR A 61 4.71 10.32 -1.25
CA THR A 61 5.13 10.00 -2.62
C THR A 61 4.63 8.62 -3.02
N ASP A 62 4.69 7.64 -2.12
CA ASP A 62 4.23 6.27 -2.39
C ASP A 62 2.72 6.21 -2.61
N VAL A 63 1.95 7.03 -1.89
CA VAL A 63 0.51 7.17 -2.11
C VAL A 63 0.23 7.72 -3.51
N LEU A 64 1.02 8.70 -3.95
CA LEU A 64 0.90 9.25 -5.31
C LEU A 64 1.29 8.23 -6.39
N GLU A 65 2.29 7.39 -6.14
CA GLU A 65 2.65 6.32 -7.07
C GLU A 65 1.56 5.25 -7.17
N LEU A 66 1.00 4.81 -6.05
CA LEU A 66 -0.13 3.87 -6.06
C LEU A 66 -1.33 4.44 -6.82
N LEU A 67 -1.65 5.73 -6.60
CA LEU A 67 -2.73 6.41 -7.33
C LEU A 67 -2.53 6.42 -8.85
N ARG A 68 -1.29 6.40 -9.36
CA ARG A 68 -1.02 6.34 -10.81
C ARG A 68 -1.24 4.97 -11.43
N GLN A 69 -1.36 3.93 -10.60
CA GLN A 69 -1.59 2.56 -11.05
C GLN A 69 -3.09 2.23 -11.20
N VAL A 70 -3.95 3.10 -10.66
CA VAL A 70 -5.42 3.07 -10.79
C VAL A 70 -5.86 3.80 -12.06
#